data_AF-A0A2Z6MV96-F1
#
_entry.id   AF-A0A2Z6MV96-F1
#
_cell.length_a   1.000
_cell.length_b   1.000
_cell.length_c   1.000
_cell.angle_alpha   90.00
_cell.angle_beta   90.00
_cell.angle_gamma   90.00
#
_symmetry.space_group_name_H-M   'P 1'
#
loop_
_entity.id
_entity.type
_entity.pdbx_description
1 polymer ?
#
loop_
_entity_poly.entity_id
_entity_poly.type
_entity_poly.pdbx_seq_one_letter_code
_entity_poly.pdbx_strand_id
1 'polypeptide(L)' 'MAQEALMDAMQAQVISPEWYIAYYLQYVALATLGMENEAQEILEEGTTLELKHNVYSKETNTLC' A
#
# COMPACT_ATOMS: atom_id res chain seq x y z
N MET A 1 4.13 -16.01 11.25
CA MET A 1 2.90 -15.26 10.96
C MET A 1 3.18 -13.90 10.33
N ALA A 2 3.89 -12.96 10.97
CA ALA A 2 4.15 -11.64 10.35
C ALA A 2 4.91 -11.72 9.00
N GLN A 3 5.85 -12.66 8.88
CA GLN A 3 6.54 -12.93 7.61
C GLN A 3 5.60 -13.47 6.52
N GLU A 4 4.63 -14.32 6.88
CA GLU A 4 3.63 -14.83 5.95
C GLU A 4 2.70 -13.70 5.48
N ALA A 5 2.26 -12.86 6.40
CA ALA A 5 1.44 -11.69 6.08
C ALA A 5 2.17 -10.72 5.13
N LEU A 6 3.49 -10.54 5.31
CA LEU A 6 4.30 -9.75 4.40
C LEU A 6 4.32 -10.37 2.99
N MET A 7 4.56 -11.68 2.87
CA MET A 7 4.56 -12.37 1.58
C MET A 7 3.21 -12.29 0.88
N ASP A 8 2.11 -12.50 1.62
CA ASP A 8 0.75 -12.41 1.07
C ASP A 8 0.44 -10.99 0.57
N ALA A 9 0.86 -9.97 1.33
CA ALA A 9 0.66 -8.57 0.95
C ALA A 9 1.51 -8.17 -0.27
N MET A 10 2.74 -8.66 -0.38
CA MET A 10 3.58 -8.49 -1.58
C MET A 10 2.98 -9.20 -2.80
N GLN A 11 2.44 -10.41 -2.62
CA GLN A 11 1.76 -11.13 -3.69
C GLN A 11 0.50 -10.39 -4.17
N ALA A 12 -0.26 -9.81 -3.26
CA ALA A 12 -1.44 -9.01 -3.60
C ALA A 12 -1.07 -7.76 -4.40
N GLN A 13 0.05 -7.12 -4.07
CA GLN A 13 0.58 -5.97 -4.82
C GLN A 13 1.02 -6.36 -6.24
N VAL A 14 1.60 -7.55 -6.43
CA VAL A 14 1.93 -8.07 -7.77
C VAL A 14 0.66 -8.32 -8.59
N ILE A 15 -0.39 -8.84 -7.97
CA ILE A 15 -1.67 -9.13 -8.63
C ILE A 15 -2.43 -7.84 -8.96
N SER A 16 -2.39 -6.85 -8.06
CA SER A 16 -3.06 -5.57 -8.23
C SER A 16 -2.14 -4.41 -7.82
N PRO A 17 -1.33 -3.90 -8.76
CA PRO A 17 -0.39 -2.81 -8.48
C PRO A 17 -1.06 -1.50 -8.08
N GLU A 18 -2.33 -1.29 -8.44
CA GLU A 18 -3.10 -0.09 -8.08
C GLU A 18 -3.74 -0.18 -6.69
N TRP A 19 -3.69 -1.34 -6.05
CA TRP A 19 -4.32 -1.57 -4.75
C TRP A 19 -3.42 -1.07 -3.61
N TYR A 20 -3.50 0.23 -3.32
CA TYR A 20 -2.72 0.89 -2.25
C TYR A 20 -2.90 0.26 -0.85
N ILE A 21 -3.99 -0.46 -0.60
CA ILE A 21 -4.21 -1.20 0.65
C ILE A 21 -3.15 -2.31 0.84
N ALA A 22 -2.62 -2.91 -0.23
CA ALA A 22 -1.53 -3.90 -0.15
C ALA A 22 -0.28 -3.31 0.51
N TYR A 23 0.05 -2.05 0.23
CA TYR A 23 1.17 -1.35 0.87
C TYR A 23 0.94 -1.18 2.38
N TYR A 24 -0.27 -0.83 2.80
CA TYR A 24 -0.58 -0.74 4.23
C TYR A 24 -0.49 -2.08 4.95
N LEU A 25 -0.85 -3.19 4.29
CA LEU A 25 -0.67 -4.53 4.84
C LEU A 25 0.82 -4.90 4.98
N GLN A 26 1.65 -4.54 3.99
CA GLN A 26 3.10 -4.70 4.08
C GLN A 26 3.71 -3.86 5.21
N TYR A 27 3.27 -2.60 5.38
CA TYR A 27 3.70 -1.72 6.48
C TYR A 27 3.44 -2.35 7.84
N VAL A 28 2.21 -2.84 8.09
CA VAL A 28 1.87 -3.48 9.37
C VAL A 28 2.72 -4.73 9.59
N ALA A 29 2.91 -5.54 8.55
CA ALA A 29 3.74 -6.75 8.66
C ALA A 29 5.21 -6.40 8.99
N LEU A 30 5.81 -5.43 8.31
CA LEU A 30 7.18 -4.97 8.59
C LEU A 30 7.33 -4.34 9.98
N ALA A 31 6.36 -3.52 10.40
CA ALA A 31 6.33 -2.95 11.74
C ALA A 31 6.27 -4.05 12.82
N THR A 32 5.47 -5.10 12.61
CA THR A 32 5.43 -6.25 13.54
C THR A 32 6.71 -7.08 13.57
N LEU A 33 7.54 -6.98 12.53
CA LEU A 33 8.87 -7.61 12.45
C LEU A 33 9.98 -6.73 13.05
N GLY A 34 9.68 -5.50 13.47
CA GLY A 34 10.66 -4.53 13.96
C GLY A 34 11.49 -3.87 12.86
N MET A 35 11.04 -3.97 11.60
CA MET A 35 11.68 -3.38 10.41
C MET A 35 11.10 -1.99 10.14
N GLU A 36 11.29 -1.07 11.09
CA GLU A 36 10.61 0.24 11.06
C GLU A 36 11.02 1.13 9.88
N ASN A 37 12.27 1.03 9.41
CA ASN A 37 12.76 1.82 8.28
C ASN A 37 12.05 1.39 6.99
N GLU A 38 12.02 0.09 6.71
CA GLU A 38 11.34 -0.49 5.56
C GLU A 38 9.82 -0.27 5.65
N ALA A 39 9.26 -0.33 6.86
CA ALA A 39 7.86 -0.02 7.07
C ALA A 39 7.54 1.44 6.64
N GLN A 40 8.34 2.42 7.05
CA GLN A 40 8.14 3.82 6.67
C GLN A 40 8.20 4.03 5.15
N GLU A 41 9.17 3.42 4.46
CA GLU A 41 9.27 3.49 2.99
C GLU A 41 8.00 2.96 2.32
N ILE A 42 7.51 1.80 2.76
CA ILE A 42 6.27 1.20 2.24
C ILE A 42 5.05 2.09 2.51
N LEU A 43 5.00 2.78 3.65
CA LEU A 43 3.92 3.70 4.00
C LEU A 43 3.90 4.93 3.07
N GLU A 44 5.07 5.49 2.76
CA GLU A 44 5.21 6.60 1.81
C GLU A 44 4.76 6.22 0.39
N GLU A 45 5.12 5.02 -0.07
CA GLU A 45 4.66 4.52 -1.37
C GLU A 45 3.14 4.30 -1.40
N GLY A 46 2.58 3.68 -0.36
CA GLY A 46 1.14 3.42 -0.23
C GLY A 46 0.31 4.70 -0.23
N THR A 47 0.72 5.70 0.56
CA THR A 47 0.04 7.01 0.63
C THR A 47 0.14 7.77 -0.70
N THR A 48 1.28 7.72 -1.39
CA THR A 48 1.45 8.31 -2.72
C THR A 48 0.51 7.68 -3.74
N LEU A 49 0.35 6.36 -3.71
CA LEU A 49 -0.55 5.64 -4.60
C LEU A 49 -2.02 5.92 -4.29
N GLU A 50 -2.40 5.96 -3.01
CA GLU A 50 -3.75 6.35 -2.57
C GLU A 50 -4.12 7.76 -3.06
N LEU A 51 -3.19 8.72 -2.92
CA LEU A 51 -3.40 10.09 -3.39
C LEU A 51 -3.65 10.13 -4.90
N LYS A 52 -2.87 9.37 -5.69
CA LYS A 52 -3.09 9.25 -7.14
C LYS A 52 -4.50 8.70 -7.43
N HIS A 53 -4.89 7.60 -6.78
CA HIS A 53 -6.23 7.01 -6.92
C HIS A 53 -7.34 8.03 -6.57
N ASN A 54 -7.18 8.78 -5.49
CA ASN A 54 -8.14 9.79 -5.04
C ASN A 54 -8.18 11.05 -5.91
N VAL A 55 -7.09 11.39 -6.62
CA VAL A 55 -7.09 12.47 -7.61
C VAL A 55 -7.87 12.04 -8.86
N TYR A 56 -7.64 10.80 -9.36
CA TYR A 56 -8.42 10.26 -10.48
C TYR A 56 -9.93 10.17 -10.17
N SER A 57 -10.31 9.85 -8.93
CA SER A 57 -11.73 9.83 -8.52
C SER A 57 -12.37 11.22 -8.39
N LYS A 58 -11.56 12.27 -8.21
CA LYS A 58 -12.04 13.66 -8.16
C LYS A 58 -12.18 14.28 -9.55
N GLU A 59 -11.24 14.03 -10.46
CA GLU A 59 -11.33 14.54 -11.84
C GLU A 59 -12.54 13.97 -12.59
N THR A 60 -12.86 12.69 -12.36
CA THR A 60 -14.06 12.06 -12.96
C THR A 60 -15.39 12.61 -12.42
N ASN A 61 -15.41 13.17 -11.21
CA ASN A 61 -16.59 13.81 -10.61
C ASN A 61 -16.76 15.30 -10.96
N THR A 62 -15.78 15.90 -11.66
CA THR A 62 -15.84 17.33 -12.05
C THR A 62 -16.18 17.50 -13.54
N LEU A 63 -16.39 16.40 -14.26
CA LEU A 63 -16.70 16.35 -15.70
C LEU A 63 -18.21 16.15 -16.00
N CYS A 64 -19.09 16.26 -14.99
CA CYS A 64 -20.54 16.38 -15.18
C CYS A 64 -21.03 17.80 -14.87
#